data_AF-A0A7C3SLT2-F1
#
_entry.id   AF-A0A7C3SLT2-F1
#
_cell.length_a   1.000
_cell.length_b   1.000
_cell.length_c   1.000
_cell.angle_alpha   90.00
_cell.angle_beta   90.00
_cell.angle_gamma   90.00
#
_symmetry.space_group_name_H-M   'P 1'
#
loop_
_entity.id
_entity.type
_entity.pdbx_description
1 polymer ?
#
loop_
_entity_poly.entity_id
_entity_poly.type
_entity_poly.pdbx_seq_one_letter_code
_entity_poly.pdbx_strand_id
1 'polypeptide(L)'
;MKAVELRSLVAQAWESLKLVEELVEAGVPSSLHEAALRWHLYSLHQNILDAIASLLAEAGFRKPAAYSELAAPLLERGYVPSWFAEGVARVAKTRNLLAHAYRRVSREELVSIARKAQAAAPKLLETIAKLAEELGVDPSPGDALDAAEVFRHRPGIIAAVLFGSRARGSSTPDSDYDIAILAERPLTMEELEEVALSLARASRGSSRQGRRCGPASSAERAPLQGAARREAALHLRPGAVQEVGQGDLHQST
;
A
#
# COMPACT_ATOMS: atom_id res chain seq x y z
N MET A 1 -6.67 10.74 7.68
CA MET A 1 -5.58 9.74 7.65
C MET A 1 -5.56 9.18 6.24
N LYS A 2 -4.37 8.99 5.66
CA LYS A 2 -4.16 8.73 4.23
C LYS A 2 -4.58 7.30 3.89
N ALA A 3 -5.38 7.16 2.83
CA ALA A 3 -5.73 5.89 2.21
C ALA A 3 -4.47 5.08 1.96
N VAL A 4 -4.36 3.93 2.60
CA VAL A 4 -3.23 3.02 2.39
C VAL A 4 -3.40 2.28 1.07
N GLU A 5 -2.30 2.30 0.29
CA GLU A 5 -2.07 1.84 -1.08
C GLU A 5 -2.30 0.34 -1.35
N LEU A 6 -3.47 -0.20 -1.04
CA LEU A 6 -3.74 -1.64 -1.13
C LEU A 6 -3.50 -2.21 -2.54
N ARG A 7 -4.01 -1.56 -3.60
CA ARG A 7 -3.78 -2.01 -5.00
C ARG A 7 -2.32 -2.02 -5.39
N SER A 8 -1.55 -1.02 -4.94
CA SER A 8 -0.11 -0.96 -5.20
C SER A 8 0.62 -2.12 -4.51
N LEU A 9 0.26 -2.43 -3.26
CA LEU A 9 0.83 -3.57 -2.54
C LEU A 9 0.49 -4.91 -3.21
N VAL A 10 -0.75 -5.07 -3.67
CA VAL A 10 -1.17 -6.26 -4.43
C VAL A 10 -0.41 -6.36 -5.76
N ALA A 11 -0.25 -5.26 -6.50
CA ALA A 11 0.50 -5.23 -7.76
C ALA A 11 1.99 -5.55 -7.55
N GLN A 12 2.62 -4.98 -6.52
CA GLN A 12 4.01 -5.27 -6.16
C GLN A 12 4.20 -6.72 -5.71
N ALA A 13 3.19 -7.31 -5.06
CA ALA A 13 3.20 -8.72 -4.73
C ALA A 13 3.14 -9.60 -5.98
N TRP A 14 2.28 -9.27 -6.96
CA TRP A 14 2.26 -9.96 -8.26
C TRP A 14 3.59 -9.86 -9.01
N GLU A 15 4.20 -8.68 -9.05
CA GLU A 15 5.51 -8.50 -9.67
C GLU A 15 6.59 -9.35 -8.98
N SER A 16 6.59 -9.37 -7.64
CA SER A 16 7.52 -10.21 -6.88
C SER A 16 7.30 -11.70 -7.14
N LEU A 17 6.03 -12.13 -7.30
CA LEU A 17 5.70 -13.51 -7.66
C LEU A 17 6.23 -13.87 -9.04
N LYS A 18 6.04 -13.01 -10.04
CA LYS A 18 6.54 -13.22 -11.40
C LYS A 18 8.07 -13.36 -11.43
N LEU A 19 8.79 -12.50 -10.71
CA LEU A 19 10.25 -12.59 -10.60
C LEU A 19 10.70 -13.89 -9.89
N VAL A 20 9.91 -14.37 -8.91
CA VAL A 20 10.14 -15.68 -8.28
C VAL A 20 9.94 -16.82 -9.27
N GLU A 21 8.91 -16.76 -10.13
CA GLU A 21 8.67 -17.73 -11.21
C GLU A 21 9.84 -17.80 -12.19
N GLU A 22 10.24 -16.65 -12.74
CA GLU A 22 11.36 -16.54 -13.67
C GLU A 22 12.66 -17.09 -13.08
N LEU A 23 12.98 -16.77 -11.82
CA LEU A 23 14.18 -17.27 -11.13
C LEU A 23 14.14 -18.78 -10.87
N VAL A 24 12.96 -19.34 -10.58
CA VAL A 24 12.81 -20.79 -10.38
C VAL A 24 12.92 -21.55 -11.69
N GLU A 25 12.40 -20.99 -12.79
CA GLU A 25 12.47 -21.56 -14.13
C GLU A 25 13.88 -21.50 -14.72
N ALA A 26 14.57 -20.37 -14.59
CA ALA A 26 15.97 -20.21 -14.98
C ALA A 26 16.93 -21.04 -14.12
N GLY A 27 16.46 -21.49 -12.95
CA GLY A 27 17.26 -22.15 -11.95
C GLY A 27 18.11 -21.19 -11.12
N VAL A 28 18.71 -21.71 -10.05
CA VAL A 28 19.51 -20.92 -9.09
C VAL A 28 20.97 -21.38 -9.16
N PRO A 29 21.75 -20.97 -10.17
CA PRO A 29 23.11 -21.48 -10.36
C PRO A 29 24.13 -20.88 -9.38
N SER A 30 23.94 -19.61 -8.99
CA SER A 30 24.91 -18.87 -8.17
C SER A 30 24.31 -18.31 -6.88
N SER A 31 25.18 -17.88 -5.97
CA SER A 31 24.79 -17.19 -4.73
C SER A 31 24.04 -15.87 -4.97
N LEU A 32 24.30 -15.20 -6.09
CA LEU A 32 23.54 -14.01 -6.49
C LEU A 32 22.07 -14.35 -6.81
N HIS A 33 21.84 -15.42 -7.56
CA HIS A 33 20.48 -15.90 -7.85
C HIS A 33 19.78 -16.36 -6.57
N GLU A 34 20.51 -16.97 -5.65
CA GLU A 34 19.98 -17.37 -4.35
C GLU A 34 19.57 -16.15 -3.52
N ALA A 35 20.41 -15.11 -3.47
CA ALA A 35 20.08 -13.85 -2.80
C ALA A 35 18.88 -13.15 -3.44
N ALA A 36 18.81 -13.10 -4.78
CA ALA A 36 17.69 -12.54 -5.51
C ALA A 36 16.39 -13.30 -5.24
N LEU A 37 16.41 -14.63 -5.32
CA LEU A 37 15.24 -15.46 -5.03
C LEU A 37 14.76 -15.26 -3.58
N ARG A 38 15.69 -15.19 -2.63
CA ARG A 38 15.37 -14.92 -1.23
C ARG A 38 14.71 -13.55 -1.05
N TRP A 39 15.25 -12.52 -1.72
CA TRP A 39 14.71 -11.17 -1.67
C TRP A 39 13.30 -11.11 -2.25
N HIS A 40 13.09 -11.61 -3.47
CA HIS A 40 11.77 -11.57 -4.11
C HIS A 40 10.74 -12.41 -3.37
N LEU A 41 11.13 -13.55 -2.79
CA LEU A 41 10.26 -14.30 -1.89
C LEU A 41 9.90 -13.51 -0.64
N TYR A 42 10.89 -12.89 0.02
CA TYR A 42 10.62 -12.08 1.19
C TYR A 42 9.66 -10.93 0.87
N SER A 43 9.92 -10.19 -0.22
CA SER A 43 9.09 -9.08 -0.68
C SER A 43 7.67 -9.52 -1.04
N LEU A 44 7.50 -10.65 -1.73
CA LEU A 44 6.17 -11.23 -2.00
C LEU A 44 5.38 -11.44 -0.69
N HIS A 45 5.99 -12.10 0.29
CA HIS A 45 5.32 -12.40 1.55
C HIS A 45 5.03 -11.13 2.36
N GLN A 46 5.97 -10.19 2.39
CA GLN A 46 5.81 -8.91 3.08
C GLN A 46 4.67 -8.09 2.45
N ASN A 47 4.63 -7.97 1.13
CA ASN A 47 3.59 -7.22 0.43
C ASN A 47 2.19 -7.83 0.61
N ILE A 48 2.07 -9.16 0.68
CA ILE A 48 0.79 -9.83 1.01
C ILE A 48 0.33 -9.42 2.42
N LEU A 49 1.24 -9.48 3.41
CA LEU A 49 0.90 -9.14 4.80
C LEU A 49 0.56 -7.66 4.96
N ASP A 50 1.31 -6.78 4.30
CA ASP A 50 1.08 -5.34 4.33
C ASP A 50 -0.24 -4.99 3.63
N ALA A 51 -0.59 -5.65 2.53
CA ALA A 51 -1.89 -5.47 1.87
C ALA A 51 -3.05 -5.81 2.81
N ILE A 52 -2.96 -6.92 3.55
CA ILE A 52 -4.00 -7.32 4.50
C ILE A 52 -4.03 -6.37 5.70
N ALA A 53 -2.88 -5.99 6.26
CA ALA A 53 -2.82 -5.03 7.36
C ALA A 53 -3.44 -3.68 6.97
N SER A 54 -3.19 -3.24 5.74
CA SER A 54 -3.79 -2.04 5.14
C SER A 54 -5.30 -2.18 5.01
N LEU A 55 -5.77 -3.31 4.46
CA LEU A 55 -7.19 -3.63 4.33
C LEU A 55 -7.91 -3.55 5.67
N LEU A 56 -7.35 -4.16 6.72
CA LEU A 56 -7.94 -4.12 8.05
C LEU A 56 -8.02 -2.70 8.62
N ALA A 57 -6.95 -1.92 8.43
CA ALA A 57 -6.87 -0.56 8.95
C ALA A 57 -7.91 0.35 8.29
N GLU A 58 -8.02 0.29 6.96
CA GLU A 58 -8.95 1.11 6.19
C GLU A 58 -10.40 0.69 6.39
N ALA A 59 -10.69 -0.61 6.45
CA ALA A 59 -12.04 -1.12 6.70
C ALA A 59 -12.44 -1.07 8.19
N GLY A 60 -11.63 -0.46 9.07
CA GLY A 60 -11.97 -0.25 10.49
C GLY A 60 -12.05 -1.53 11.32
N PHE A 61 -11.31 -2.58 10.94
CA PHE A 61 -11.21 -3.80 11.74
C PHE A 61 -10.27 -3.61 12.94
N ARG A 62 -10.44 -4.48 13.95
CA ARG A 62 -9.52 -4.53 15.09
C ARG A 62 -8.10 -4.88 14.62
N LYS A 63 -7.08 -4.24 15.21
CA LYS A 63 -5.68 -4.59 14.97
C LYS A 63 -5.32 -5.92 15.64
N PRO A 64 -4.79 -6.91 14.90
CA PRO A 64 -4.34 -8.18 15.48
C PRO A 64 -3.05 -8.04 16.29
N ALA A 65 -2.77 -9.00 17.18
CA ALA A 65 -1.57 -8.96 18.01
C ALA A 65 -0.29 -9.32 17.22
N ALA A 66 -0.43 -10.14 16.18
CA ALA A 66 0.68 -10.61 15.35
C ALA A 66 0.30 -10.71 13.86
N TYR A 67 1.32 -10.71 12.98
CA TYR A 67 1.13 -10.88 11.54
C TYR A 67 0.45 -12.19 11.15
N SER A 68 0.67 -13.27 11.92
CA SER A 68 0.01 -14.57 11.70
C SER A 68 -1.50 -14.54 11.96
N GLU A 69 -1.98 -13.52 12.67
CA GLU A 69 -3.39 -13.34 13.02
C GLU A 69 -4.10 -12.31 12.13
N LEU A 70 -3.44 -11.82 11.07
CA LEU A 70 -4.01 -10.81 10.18
C LEU A 70 -5.35 -11.21 9.55
N ALA A 71 -5.59 -12.49 9.34
CA ALA A 71 -6.87 -12.95 8.81
C ALA A 71 -7.97 -13.15 9.87
N ALA A 72 -7.64 -13.14 11.17
CA ALA A 72 -8.60 -13.48 12.23
C ALA A 72 -9.81 -12.53 12.26
N PRO A 73 -9.66 -11.19 12.18
CA PRO A 73 -10.81 -10.28 12.18
C PRO A 73 -11.74 -10.47 10.96
N LEU A 74 -11.18 -10.86 9.80
CA LEU A 74 -11.94 -11.13 8.58
C LEU A 74 -12.70 -12.46 8.70
N LEU A 75 -12.05 -13.49 9.25
CA LEU A 75 -12.63 -14.81 9.47
C LEU A 75 -13.77 -14.74 10.50
N GLU A 76 -13.55 -14.06 11.62
CA GLU A 76 -14.55 -13.84 12.69
C GLU A 76 -15.85 -13.23 12.18
N ARG A 77 -15.73 -12.33 11.20
CA ARG A 77 -16.88 -11.65 10.57
C ARG A 77 -17.41 -12.35 9.31
N GLY A 78 -16.83 -13.50 8.94
CA GLY A 78 -17.29 -14.30 7.80
C GLY A 78 -16.91 -13.76 6.41
N TYR A 79 -16.01 -12.78 6.32
CA TYR A 79 -15.55 -12.24 5.03
C TYR A 79 -14.62 -13.21 4.29
N VAL A 80 -13.91 -14.08 5.02
CA VAL A 80 -12.98 -15.03 4.43
C VAL A 80 -13.17 -16.43 4.98
N PRO A 81 -12.93 -17.47 4.16
CA PRO A 81 -12.93 -18.86 4.61
C PRO A 81 -11.64 -19.23 5.38
N SER A 82 -11.66 -20.35 6.10
CA SER A 82 -10.53 -20.84 6.91
C SER A 82 -9.24 -21.02 6.12
N TRP A 83 -9.32 -21.51 4.87
CA TRP A 83 -8.14 -21.73 4.03
C TRP A 83 -7.34 -20.44 3.80
N PHE A 84 -8.03 -19.29 3.74
CA PHE A 84 -7.39 -17.99 3.57
C PHE A 84 -6.61 -17.64 4.83
N ALA A 85 -7.22 -17.80 6.00
CA ALA A 85 -6.57 -17.52 7.27
C ALA A 85 -5.33 -18.40 7.52
N GLU A 86 -5.43 -19.69 7.21
CA GLU A 86 -4.28 -20.58 7.25
C GLU A 86 -3.19 -20.18 6.23
N GLY A 87 -3.59 -19.71 5.05
CA GLY A 87 -2.69 -19.18 4.03
C GLY A 87 -1.89 -18.00 4.55
N VAL A 88 -2.57 -17.01 5.15
CA VAL A 88 -1.95 -15.83 5.76
C VAL A 88 -1.00 -16.20 6.90
N ALA A 89 -1.40 -17.14 7.77
CA ALA A 89 -0.54 -17.62 8.85
C ALA A 89 0.74 -18.30 8.31
N ARG A 90 0.62 -19.09 7.24
CA ARG A 90 1.78 -19.67 6.53
C ARG A 90 2.66 -18.58 5.92
N VAL A 91 2.08 -17.57 5.30
CA VAL A 91 2.83 -16.44 4.73
C VAL A 91 3.66 -15.73 5.81
N ALA A 92 3.04 -15.41 6.95
CA ALA A 92 3.73 -14.77 8.08
C ALA A 92 4.89 -15.62 8.62
N LYS A 93 4.69 -16.94 8.75
CA LYS A 93 5.73 -17.87 9.20
C LYS A 93 6.90 -17.94 8.22
N THR A 94 6.63 -18.04 6.92
CA THR A 94 7.66 -18.07 5.88
C THR A 94 8.43 -16.76 5.81
N ARG A 95 7.74 -15.61 5.88
CA ARG A 95 8.38 -14.29 5.97
C ARG A 95 9.38 -14.23 7.11
N ASN A 96 8.98 -14.68 8.31
CA ASN A 96 9.87 -14.69 9.48
C ASN A 96 11.06 -15.64 9.28
N LEU A 97 10.85 -16.82 8.68
CA LEU A 97 11.92 -17.74 8.33
C LEU A 97 12.93 -17.11 7.36
N LEU A 98 12.46 -16.36 6.35
CA LEU A 98 13.32 -15.71 5.36
C LEU A 98 14.10 -14.51 5.95
N ALA A 99 13.46 -13.78 6.87
CA ALA A 99 14.03 -12.60 7.53
C ALA A 99 15.08 -12.93 8.60
N HIS A 100 14.88 -14.03 9.34
CA HIS A 100 15.77 -14.39 10.43
C HIS A 100 16.98 -15.19 9.94
N ALA A 101 18.15 -14.56 10.02
CA ALA A 101 19.45 -15.13 9.63
C ALA A 101 19.92 -16.34 10.47
N TYR A 102 19.21 -16.71 11.55
CA TYR A 102 19.63 -17.79 12.45
C TYR A 102 19.46 -19.20 11.87
N ARG A 103 18.60 -19.39 10.85
CA ARG A 103 18.49 -20.65 10.12
C ARG A 103 19.02 -20.45 8.70
N ARG A 104 20.15 -21.07 8.38
CA ARG A 104 20.64 -21.16 7.00
C ARG A 104 19.63 -21.99 6.20
N VAL A 105 18.76 -21.31 5.46
CA VAL A 105 17.89 -21.93 4.45
C VAL A 105 18.78 -22.29 3.28
N SER A 106 18.88 -23.59 2.99
CA SER A 106 19.61 -24.10 1.83
C SER A 106 18.96 -23.67 0.51
N ARG A 107 19.70 -23.76 -0.59
CA ARG A 107 19.19 -23.46 -1.93
C ARG A 107 17.98 -24.32 -2.28
N GLU A 108 18.04 -25.61 -1.96
CA GLU A 108 16.99 -26.58 -2.22
C GLU A 108 15.73 -26.27 -1.40
N GLU A 109 15.90 -25.91 -0.12
CA GLU A 109 14.79 -25.44 0.73
C GLU A 109 14.19 -24.14 0.18
N LEU A 110 15.02 -23.20 -0.29
CA LEU A 110 14.55 -21.91 -0.84
C LEU A 110 13.72 -22.11 -2.11
N VAL A 111 14.16 -22.97 -3.03
CA VAL A 111 13.40 -23.35 -4.23
C VAL A 111 12.10 -24.08 -3.85
N SER A 112 12.13 -24.94 -2.83
CA SER A 112 10.92 -25.61 -2.32
C SER A 112 9.90 -24.61 -1.77
N ILE A 113 10.37 -23.63 -0.99
CA ILE A 113 9.54 -22.52 -0.49
C ILE A 113 8.97 -21.72 -1.65
N ALA A 114 9.78 -21.42 -2.67
CA ALA A 114 9.36 -20.69 -3.86
C ALA A 114 8.20 -21.37 -4.57
N ARG A 115 8.33 -22.67 -4.87
CA ARG A 115 7.27 -23.44 -5.55
C ARG A 115 5.97 -23.49 -4.75
N LYS A 116 6.05 -23.58 -3.42
CA LYS A 116 4.87 -23.51 -2.55
C LYS A 116 4.23 -22.13 -2.57
N ALA A 117 5.03 -21.06 -2.61
CA ALA A 117 4.53 -19.70 -2.74
C ALA A 117 3.85 -19.48 -4.10
N GLN A 118 4.44 -19.96 -5.20
CA GLN A 118 3.85 -19.92 -6.55
C GLN A 118 2.46 -20.56 -6.60
N ALA A 119 2.29 -21.72 -5.96
CA ALA A 119 1.01 -22.41 -5.94
C ALA A 119 -0.06 -21.70 -5.08
N ALA A 120 0.32 -20.98 -4.04
CA ALA A 120 -0.60 -20.44 -3.04
C ALA A 120 -0.88 -18.93 -3.19
N ALA A 121 0.10 -18.14 -3.62
CA ALA A 121 0.03 -16.69 -3.67
C ALA A 121 -1.05 -16.15 -4.63
N PRO A 122 -1.25 -16.69 -5.86
CA PRO A 122 -2.28 -16.19 -6.77
C PRO A 122 -3.66 -16.12 -6.12
N LYS A 123 -4.09 -17.24 -5.52
CA LYS A 123 -5.40 -17.35 -4.87
C LYS A 123 -5.56 -16.39 -3.69
N LEU A 124 -4.49 -16.17 -2.91
CA LEU A 124 -4.49 -15.20 -1.82
C LEU A 124 -4.62 -13.77 -2.36
N LEU A 125 -3.82 -13.40 -3.36
CA LEU A 125 -3.81 -12.06 -3.95
C LEU A 125 -5.15 -11.71 -4.60
N GLU A 126 -5.75 -12.64 -5.35
CA GLU A 126 -7.09 -12.48 -5.92
C GLU A 126 -8.15 -12.25 -4.82
N THR A 127 -8.05 -12.98 -3.72
CA THR A 127 -8.99 -12.84 -2.60
C THR A 127 -8.81 -11.50 -1.90
N ILE A 128 -7.57 -11.04 -1.69
CA ILE A 128 -7.28 -9.71 -1.12
C ILE A 128 -7.85 -8.60 -2.01
N ALA A 129 -7.65 -8.70 -3.33
CA ALA A 129 -8.18 -7.72 -4.28
C ALA A 129 -9.73 -7.66 -4.21
N LYS A 130 -10.40 -8.81 -4.24
CA LYS A 130 -11.87 -8.89 -4.12
C LYS A 130 -12.37 -8.28 -2.81
N LEU A 131 -11.73 -8.60 -1.68
CA LEU A 131 -12.11 -8.04 -0.40
C LEU A 131 -11.96 -6.51 -0.35
N ALA A 132 -10.91 -5.97 -0.97
CA ALA A 132 -10.72 -4.52 -1.02
C ALA A 132 -11.84 -3.81 -1.77
N GLU A 133 -12.32 -4.42 -2.86
CA GLU A 133 -13.47 -3.94 -3.63
C GLU A 133 -14.77 -4.07 -2.82
N GLU A 134 -15.04 -5.23 -2.22
CA GLU A 134 -16.24 -5.48 -1.40
C GLU A 134 -16.33 -4.56 -0.17
N LEU A 135 -15.19 -4.25 0.45
CA LEU A 135 -15.12 -3.39 1.63
C LEU A 135 -15.05 -1.89 1.28
N GLY A 136 -14.99 -1.53 -0.01
CA GLY A 136 -14.92 -0.13 -0.45
C GLY A 136 -13.67 0.60 0.06
N VAL A 137 -12.57 -0.14 0.25
CA VAL A 137 -11.30 0.39 0.76
C VAL A 137 -10.52 1.15 -0.32
N ASP A 138 -10.85 0.93 -1.58
CA ASP A 138 -10.26 1.71 -2.68
C ASP A 138 -10.74 3.16 -2.69
N PRO A 139 -9.85 4.13 -2.94
CA PRO A 139 -10.27 5.49 -3.23
C PRO A 139 -11.16 5.50 -4.48
N SER A 140 -12.32 6.15 -4.37
CA SER A 140 -13.17 6.45 -5.53
C SER A 140 -12.33 7.20 -6.58
N PRO A 141 -12.52 6.96 -7.90
CA PRO A 141 -11.77 7.60 -8.99
C PRO A 141 -11.90 9.14 -9.10
N GLY A 142 -12.30 9.83 -8.02
CA GLY A 142 -12.37 11.28 -7.93
C GLY A 142 -11.04 11.92 -8.33
N ASP A 143 -11.14 12.84 -9.29
CA ASP A 143 -10.08 13.55 -10.01
C ASP A 143 -9.30 12.77 -11.09
N ALA A 144 -9.46 11.44 -11.20
CA ALA A 144 -8.83 10.64 -12.27
C ALA A 144 -9.63 10.62 -13.60
N LEU A 145 -10.87 11.12 -13.59
CA LEU A 145 -11.78 11.08 -14.75
C LEU A 145 -11.25 11.82 -15.98
N ASP A 146 -10.51 12.92 -15.80
CA ASP A 146 -9.94 13.70 -16.92
C ASP A 146 -8.76 12.97 -17.59
N ALA A 147 -7.95 12.23 -16.82
CA ALA A 147 -6.81 11.47 -17.36
C ALA A 147 -7.27 10.20 -18.09
N ALA A 148 -8.35 9.56 -17.61
CA ALA A 148 -8.93 8.39 -18.26
C ALA A 148 -9.41 8.68 -19.69
N GLU A 149 -9.86 9.90 -19.97
CA GLU A 149 -10.29 10.33 -21.31
C GLU A 149 -9.14 10.27 -22.34
N VAL A 150 -7.90 10.55 -21.90
CA VAL A 150 -6.71 10.51 -22.77
C VAL A 150 -6.48 9.12 -23.37
N PHE A 151 -6.85 8.07 -22.63
CA PHE A 151 -6.64 6.68 -23.05
C PHE A 151 -7.83 6.10 -23.80
N ARG A 152 -9.05 6.61 -23.59
CA ARG A 152 -10.29 6.09 -24.21
C ARG A 152 -10.27 6.11 -25.74
N HIS A 153 -9.53 7.03 -26.35
CA HIS A 153 -9.45 7.17 -27.81
C HIS A 153 -8.24 6.44 -28.44
N ARG A 154 -7.52 5.61 -27.68
CA ARG A 154 -6.29 4.94 -28.14
C ARG A 154 -6.46 3.41 -28.12
N PRO A 155 -6.97 2.80 -29.20
CA PRO A 155 -7.35 1.39 -29.22
C PRO A 155 -6.18 0.40 -29.01
N GLY A 156 -4.93 0.84 -29.17
CA GLY A 156 -3.75 0.01 -28.88
C GLY A 156 -3.32 -0.04 -27.41
N ILE A 157 -3.94 0.75 -26.53
CA ILE A 157 -3.67 0.75 -25.09
C ILE A 157 -4.71 -0.14 -24.41
N ILE A 158 -4.26 -1.24 -23.84
CA ILE A 158 -5.09 -2.23 -23.13
C ILE A 158 -5.45 -1.71 -21.74
N ALA A 159 -4.48 -1.12 -21.04
CA ALA A 159 -4.67 -0.56 -19.71
C ALA A 159 -3.74 0.62 -19.45
N ALA A 160 -4.20 1.56 -18.63
CA ALA A 160 -3.39 2.61 -18.05
C ALA A 160 -3.62 2.59 -16.54
N VAL A 161 -2.53 2.51 -15.77
CA VAL A 161 -2.56 2.44 -14.31
C VAL A 161 -1.95 3.71 -13.77
N LEU A 162 -2.79 4.54 -13.13
CA LEU A 162 -2.32 5.68 -12.35
C LEU A 162 -1.67 5.17 -11.06
N PHE A 163 -0.45 5.62 -10.81
CA PHE A 163 0.27 5.39 -9.57
C PHE A 163 0.84 6.72 -9.06
N GLY A 164 1.64 6.65 -8.00
CA GLY A 164 2.28 7.86 -7.48
C GLY A 164 1.30 8.83 -6.81
N SER A 165 1.75 10.05 -6.54
CA SER A 165 1.12 10.95 -5.56
C SER A 165 -0.37 11.23 -5.77
N ARG A 166 -0.81 11.22 -7.03
CA ARG A 166 -2.21 11.40 -7.43
C ARG A 166 -3.06 10.17 -7.17
N ALA A 167 -2.55 8.96 -7.45
CA ALA A 167 -3.20 7.73 -6.99
C ALA A 167 -3.33 7.69 -5.46
N ARG A 168 -2.35 8.25 -4.73
CA ARG A 168 -2.35 8.29 -3.25
C ARG A 168 -3.30 9.33 -2.63
N GLY A 169 -3.94 10.18 -3.45
CA GLY A 169 -4.68 11.36 -2.97
C GLY A 169 -3.82 12.34 -2.16
N SER A 170 -2.49 12.25 -2.27
CA SER A 170 -1.54 13.12 -1.57
C SER A 170 -0.93 14.17 -2.51
N SER A 171 -1.49 14.32 -3.70
CA SER A 171 -1.02 15.24 -4.72
C SER A 171 -1.32 16.69 -4.33
N THR A 172 -0.33 17.54 -4.53
CA THR A 172 -0.51 18.98 -4.60
C THR A 172 -0.93 19.38 -6.03
N PRO A 173 -1.41 20.61 -6.24
CA PRO A 173 -1.72 21.10 -7.59
C PRO A 173 -0.55 20.97 -8.60
N ASP A 174 0.69 21.01 -8.11
CA ASP A 174 1.92 20.91 -8.91
C ASP A 174 2.45 19.47 -9.05
N SER A 175 1.74 18.47 -8.50
CA SER A 175 2.19 17.07 -8.59
C SER A 175 1.98 16.50 -9.99
N ASP A 176 2.98 15.76 -10.49
CA ASP A 176 2.91 15.09 -11.78
C ASP A 176 1.97 13.86 -11.75
N TYR A 177 1.61 13.37 -12.94
CA TYR A 177 0.91 12.11 -13.11
C TYR A 177 1.91 11.00 -13.40
N ASP A 178 2.00 10.01 -12.50
CA ASP A 178 2.80 8.81 -12.72
C ASP A 178 1.88 7.71 -13.29
N ILE A 179 2.05 7.34 -14.57
CA ILE A 179 1.15 6.39 -15.25
C ILE A 179 1.94 5.28 -15.93
N ALA A 180 1.55 4.03 -15.68
CA ALA A 180 2.06 2.86 -16.38
C ALA A 180 1.08 2.48 -17.50
N ILE A 181 1.59 2.15 -18.68
CA ILE A 181 0.77 1.83 -19.85
C ILE A 181 1.06 0.41 -20.29
N LEU A 182 -0.01 -0.38 -20.42
CA LEU A 182 -0.01 -1.69 -21.07
C LEU A 182 -0.63 -1.53 -22.45
N ALA A 183 0.10 -1.91 -23.49
CA ALA A 183 -0.32 -1.81 -24.88
C ALA A 183 -0.22 -3.17 -25.59
N GLU A 184 -1.04 -3.37 -26.64
CA GLU A 184 -1.05 -4.60 -27.46
C GLU A 184 0.29 -4.84 -28.17
N ARG A 185 1.01 -3.75 -28.44
CA ARG A 185 2.36 -3.76 -28.98
C ARG A 185 3.20 -2.71 -28.23
N PRO A 186 4.54 -2.84 -28.23
CA PRO A 186 5.40 -1.77 -27.77
C PRO A 186 5.04 -0.45 -28.46
N LEU A 187 4.84 0.60 -27.66
CA LEU A 187 4.60 1.95 -28.17
C LEU A 187 5.91 2.53 -28.70
N THR A 188 5.83 3.26 -29.80
CA THR A 188 6.97 4.05 -30.30
C THR A 188 7.22 5.24 -29.38
N MET A 189 8.41 5.85 -29.51
CA MET A 189 8.75 7.05 -28.73
C MET A 189 7.79 8.21 -29.03
N GLU A 190 7.35 8.34 -30.28
CA GLU A 190 6.39 9.35 -30.73
C GLU A 190 5.01 9.13 -30.08
N GLU A 191 4.53 7.87 -30.01
CA GLU A 191 3.27 7.53 -29.35
C GLU A 191 3.31 7.81 -27.85
N LEU A 192 4.45 7.53 -27.19
CA LEU A 192 4.66 7.85 -25.78
C LEU A 192 4.66 9.38 -25.54
N GLU A 193 5.31 10.14 -26.42
CA GLU A 193 5.34 11.61 -26.33
C GLU A 193 3.96 12.23 -26.52
N GLU A 194 3.17 11.74 -27.47
CA GLU A 194 1.78 12.19 -27.66
C GLU A 194 0.91 11.92 -26.45
N VAL A 195 1.06 10.75 -25.81
CA VAL A 195 0.35 10.41 -24.58
C VAL A 195 0.77 11.36 -23.45
N ALA A 196 2.07 11.58 -23.26
CA ALA A 196 2.59 12.50 -22.25
C ALA A 196 2.07 13.94 -22.44
N LEU A 197 2.06 14.44 -23.68
CA LEU A 197 1.51 15.76 -24.01
C LEU A 197 0.00 15.85 -23.77
N SER A 198 -0.74 14.79 -24.11
CA SER A 198 -2.19 14.72 -23.88
C SER A 198 -2.52 14.76 -22.38
N LEU A 199 -1.77 14.00 -21.57
CA LEU A 199 -1.88 14.02 -20.11
C LEU A 199 -1.53 15.39 -19.53
N ALA A 200 -0.46 16.03 -20.00
CA ALA A 200 -0.06 17.36 -19.54
C ALA A 200 -1.13 18.43 -19.85
N ARG A 201 -1.85 18.31 -20.97
CA ARG A 201 -2.97 19.20 -21.32
C ARG A 201 -4.19 18.97 -20.43
N ALA A 202 -4.59 17.71 -20.22
CA ALA A 202 -5.70 17.36 -19.33
C ALA A 202 -5.44 17.87 -17.90
N SER A 203 -4.19 17.75 -17.43
CA SER A 203 -3.75 18.23 -16.12
C SER A 203 -3.86 19.75 -15.93
N ARG A 204 -3.74 20.54 -17.01
CA ARG A 204 -3.84 22.01 -16.98
C ARG A 204 -5.28 22.53 -17.14
N GLY A 205 -6.21 21.69 -17.59
CA GLY A 205 -7.63 22.04 -17.74
C GLY A 205 -8.36 22.12 -16.40
N SER A 206 -8.08 21.18 -15.50
CA SER A 206 -8.69 21.09 -14.17
C SER A 206 -8.31 22.25 -13.22
N SER A 207 -7.22 22.99 -13.49
CA SER A 207 -6.78 24.12 -12.63
C SER A 207 -7.47 25.46 -12.93
N ARG A 208 -8.30 25.55 -13.98
CA ARG A 208 -9.00 26.81 -14.35
C ARG A 208 -10.38 26.99 -13.71
N GLN A 209 -10.94 25.99 -13.05
CA GLN A 209 -12.25 26.08 -12.40
C GLN A 209 -12.17 26.50 -10.93
N GLY A 210 -11.26 27.44 -10.62
CA GLY A 210 -11.10 28.00 -9.26
C GLY A 210 -10.75 29.49 -9.22
N ARG A 211 -10.56 30.16 -10.36
CA ARG A 211 -10.26 31.61 -10.40
C ARG A 211 -11.34 32.38 -11.13
N ARG A 212 -12.47 32.64 -10.45
CA ARG A 212 -13.21 33.88 -10.69
C ARG A 212 -12.49 34.98 -9.90
N CYS A 213 -11.52 35.64 -10.51
CA CYS A 213 -11.12 36.97 -10.08
C CYS A 213 -12.26 37.93 -10.45
N GLY A 214 -13.07 38.31 -9.46
CA GLY A 214 -13.95 39.48 -9.59
C GLY A 214 -13.10 40.76 -9.61
N PRO A 215 -13.53 41.80 -10.34
CA PRO A 215 -12.77 43.05 -10.37
C PRO A 215 -12.87 43.75 -9.01
N ALA A 216 -11.75 44.31 -8.59
CA ALA A 216 -11.67 45.16 -7.41
C ALA A 216 -12.56 46.40 -7.58
N SER A 217 -13.42 46.67 -6.61
CA SER A 217 -13.95 48.02 -6.38
C SER A 217 -13.89 48.35 -4.89
N SER A 218 -13.11 49.39 -4.63
CA SER A 218 -12.83 50.12 -3.41
C SER A 218 -14.04 50.72 -2.68
N ALA A 219 -14.01 50.65 -1.34
CA ALA A 219 -14.59 51.56 -0.33
C ALA A 219 -14.46 50.85 1.04
N GLU A 220 -14.21 51.40 2.22
CA GLU A 220 -13.76 52.69 2.74
C GLU A 220 -13.60 52.44 4.28
N ARG A 221 -12.55 52.98 4.92
CA ARG A 221 -12.41 53.49 6.33
C ARG A 221 -13.37 52.96 7.44
N ALA A 222 -13.03 52.70 8.71
CA ALA A 222 -11.83 52.81 9.57
C ALA A 222 -12.19 52.14 10.96
N PRO A 223 -11.59 52.45 12.13
CA PRO A 223 -10.93 51.47 13.01
C PRO A 223 -11.57 51.33 14.42
N LEU A 224 -10.98 50.52 15.32
CA LEU A 224 -10.51 50.92 16.67
C LEU A 224 -10.28 49.72 17.62
N GLN A 225 -9.06 49.69 18.16
CA GLN A 225 -8.67 49.44 19.56
C GLN A 225 -9.00 48.12 20.29
N GLY A 226 -7.94 47.47 20.79
CA GLY A 226 -7.71 47.51 22.23
C GLY A 226 -7.78 46.20 23.03
N ALA A 227 -6.62 45.86 23.60
CA ALA A 227 -6.44 45.40 24.98
C ALA A 227 -6.60 43.91 25.37
N ALA A 228 -5.46 43.42 25.89
CA ALA A 228 -5.32 42.75 27.19
C ALA A 228 -5.49 41.23 27.33
N ARG A 229 -4.33 40.62 27.61
CA ARG A 229 -4.06 39.51 28.56
C ARG A 229 -5.22 39.10 29.48
N ARG A 230 -5.36 37.78 29.67
CA ARG A 230 -5.48 37.17 31.01
C ARG A 230 -5.18 35.66 30.98
N GLU A 231 -4.32 35.26 31.92
CA GLU A 231 -4.15 33.89 32.40
C GLU A 231 -5.45 33.35 33.01
N ALA A 232 -5.64 32.04 32.94
CA ALA A 232 -6.35 31.29 33.97
C ALA A 232 -5.86 29.84 33.99
N ALA A 233 -5.06 29.52 35.00
CA ALA A 233 -4.85 28.17 35.50
C ALA A 233 -5.83 27.91 36.66
N LEU A 234 -6.50 26.76 36.67
CA LEU A 234 -7.09 26.11 37.84
C LEU A 234 -7.33 24.62 37.46
N HIS A 235 -6.47 23.69 37.91
CA HIS A 235 -6.58 22.92 39.16
C HIS A 235 -7.68 21.82 39.14
N LEU A 236 -7.29 20.54 39.06
CA LEU A 236 -7.26 19.59 40.19
C LEU A 236 -6.86 18.16 39.75
N ARG A 237 -6.05 17.49 40.59
CA ARG A 237 -5.44 16.14 40.48
C ARG A 237 -6.40 15.04 41.02
N PRO A 238 -6.01 13.80 41.45
CA PRO A 238 -4.81 12.95 41.23
C PRO A 238 -5.09 11.43 40.99
N GLY A 239 -4.04 10.67 40.63
CA GLY A 239 -3.70 9.41 41.32
C GLY A 239 -4.09 8.07 40.67
N ALA A 240 -3.10 7.35 40.13
CA ALA A 240 -2.95 5.89 40.26
C ALA A 240 -1.54 5.49 39.77
N VAL A 241 -0.59 5.34 40.70
CA VAL A 241 0.68 4.64 40.46
C VAL A 241 0.54 3.29 41.14
N GLN A 242 0.63 2.23 40.35
CA GLN A 242 0.53 0.85 40.80
C GLN A 242 1.95 0.30 41.03
N GLU A 243 2.16 -0.27 42.21
CA GLU A 243 3.39 -0.91 42.66
C GLU A 243 3.77 -2.12 41.78
N VAL A 244 5.06 -2.23 41.43
CA VAL A 244 5.66 -3.45 40.89
C VAL A 244 6.54 -4.06 41.96
N GLY A 245 6.31 -5.35 42.20
CA GLY A 245 6.80 -6.13 43.33
C GLY A 245 8.31 -6.34 43.42
N GLN A 246 8.70 -6.62 44.64
CA GLN A 246 10.02 -7.06 45.07
C GLN A 246 10.40 -8.39 44.40
N GLY A 247 11.63 -8.44 43.87
CA GLY A 247 12.26 -9.66 43.41
C GLY A 247 12.87 -10.45 44.56
N ASP A 248 12.62 -11.75 44.53
CA ASP A 248 13.39 -12.78 45.25
C ASP A 248 14.83 -12.84 44.72
N LEU A 249 15.79 -12.84 45.63
CA LEU A 249 17.13 -13.39 45.39
C LEU A 249 17.58 -14.12 46.66
N HIS A 250 17.36 -15.43 46.66
CA HIS A 250 17.91 -16.37 47.64
C HIS A 250 19.07 -17.15 47.00
N GLN A 251 20.20 -17.12 47.72
CA GLN A 251 21.20 -18.17 47.93
C GLN A 251 22.15 -18.58 46.79
N SER A 252 23.45 -18.46 47.10
CA SER A 252 24.41 -19.56 46.97
C SER A 252 25.57 -19.35 47.94
N THR A 253 25.63 -20.20 48.95
CA THR A 253 26.85 -20.77 49.55
C THR A 253 26.68 -22.28 49.53
#